data_AF-A0A7I4F6W0-F1
#
_entry.id   AF-A0A7I4F6W0-F1
#
_cell.length_a   1.000
_cell.length_b   1.000
_cell.length_c   1.000
_cell.angle_alpha   90.00
_cell.angle_beta   90.00
_cell.angle_gamma   90.00
#
_symmetry.space_group_name_H-M   'P 1'
#
loop_
_entity.id
_entity.type
_entity.pdbx_description
1 polymer ?
#
loop_
_entity_poly.entity_id
_entity_poly.type
_entity_poly.pdbx_seq_one_letter_code
_entity_poly.pdbx_strand_id
1 'polypeptide(L)'
;MSSSESSRKLARTGLGDSSKASYRSRRSIVNTALELAKQHTGDSAHLTTIAGDVYCHISGTLGDTKYNAFCTDCTLVTINYCERALEQVAQISVQGLQDASGGSDVSAAQVQKIKEMRGLINHDYLVLELESGGAAKLHILAEKLTGRAQVGIHIEALVDKSEVDYRLHEGVRLYAMQCRTKIGLSKIEEILKVATDPHYNLKDNNCWDYAFAATRRLLNECAACVGPESSEYNRLKQMHDSLEGDLNRKSIKATLKTAYPPLRYARWTCVLWRTFKSVTCRSYL
;
A
#
# COMPACT_ATOMS: atom_id res chain seq x y z
N MET A 1 -2.40 15.10 -62.53
CA MET A 1 -1.01 14.70 -62.83
C MET A 1 -0.11 15.12 -61.67
N SER A 2 0.95 14.35 -61.44
CA SER A 2 1.96 14.42 -60.35
C SER A 2 1.48 13.92 -58.97
N SER A 3 1.80 12.68 -58.56
CA SER A 3 3.09 12.13 -58.04
C SER A 3 3.36 12.60 -56.60
N SER A 4 3.85 11.84 -55.63
CA SER A 4 4.26 10.44 -55.44
C SER A 4 4.81 10.41 -53.99
N GLU A 5 4.66 9.27 -53.30
CA GLU A 5 5.52 8.77 -52.21
C GLU A 5 6.00 9.71 -51.09
N SER A 6 5.58 9.44 -49.85
CA SER A 6 6.57 9.22 -48.79
C SER A 6 6.00 8.43 -47.61
N SER A 7 6.51 7.21 -47.48
CA SER A 7 7.01 6.62 -46.23
C SER A 7 6.05 6.36 -45.06
N ARG A 8 5.68 5.08 -44.97
CA ARG A 8 5.59 4.35 -43.69
C ARG A 8 6.81 4.66 -42.81
N LYS A 9 6.60 5.15 -41.58
CA LYS A 9 7.41 4.80 -40.38
C LYS A 9 6.83 5.43 -39.09
N LEU A 10 6.97 4.67 -38.01
CA LEU A 10 6.70 4.96 -36.57
C LEU A 10 5.30 4.56 -36.08
N ALA A 11 5.10 3.28 -35.74
CA ALA A 11 5.32 2.66 -34.41
C ALA A 11 3.97 2.60 -33.65
N ARG A 12 3.22 1.50 -33.67
CA ARG A 12 3.44 0.24 -32.93
C ARG A 12 3.84 0.42 -31.46
N THR A 13 2.92 0.97 -30.67
CA THR A 13 2.71 0.75 -29.22
C THR A 13 1.27 1.17 -28.96
N GLY A 14 0.35 0.42 -28.37
CA GLY A 14 0.43 -0.68 -27.43
C GLY A 14 -0.84 -0.52 -26.59
N LEU A 15 -1.63 -1.58 -26.47
CA LEU A 15 -2.79 -1.62 -25.58
C LEU A 15 -2.36 -1.26 -24.15
N GLY A 16 -3.08 -0.34 -23.49
CA GLY A 16 -3.04 -0.18 -22.04
C GLY A 16 -2.62 1.19 -21.55
N ASP A 17 -3.59 2.04 -21.22
CA ASP A 17 -3.40 3.11 -20.22
C ASP A 17 -4.75 3.61 -19.71
N SER A 18 -5.37 2.81 -18.84
CA SER A 18 -6.56 3.19 -18.08
C SER A 18 -6.48 2.54 -16.70
N SER A 19 -5.72 3.16 -15.78
CA SER A 19 -5.79 2.89 -14.31
C SER A 19 -4.82 3.70 -13.43
N LYS A 20 -3.86 4.46 -13.96
CA LYS A 20 -2.80 5.12 -13.16
C LYS A 20 -3.24 6.31 -12.27
N ALA A 21 -4.46 6.84 -12.42
CA ALA A 21 -4.79 8.17 -11.88
C ALA A 21 -5.21 8.21 -10.39
N SER A 22 -5.85 7.17 -9.84
CA SER A 22 -6.55 7.32 -8.56
C SER A 22 -5.75 6.97 -7.29
N TYR A 23 -4.72 6.14 -7.35
CA TYR A 23 -3.77 6.04 -6.23
C TYR A 23 -2.72 7.13 -6.36
N ARG A 24 -2.41 7.59 -7.59
CA ARG A 24 -1.75 8.88 -7.78
C ARG A 24 -2.51 10.04 -7.12
N SER A 25 -3.86 10.06 -7.12
CA SER A 25 -4.59 11.11 -6.40
C SER A 25 -4.46 11.00 -4.89
N ARG A 26 -4.33 9.80 -4.34
CA ARG A 26 -4.01 9.61 -2.92
C ARG A 26 -2.56 9.98 -2.58
N ARG A 27 -1.58 9.57 -3.39
CA ARG A 27 -0.20 10.11 -3.34
C ARG A 27 -0.24 11.62 -3.38
N SER A 28 -1.03 12.18 -4.29
CA SER A 28 -1.17 13.62 -4.45
C SER A 28 -1.75 14.24 -3.19
N ILE A 29 -2.79 13.68 -2.58
CA ILE A 29 -3.36 14.16 -1.32
C ILE A 29 -2.32 14.15 -0.20
N VAL A 30 -1.61 13.03 -0.03
CA VAL A 30 -0.55 12.90 0.97
C VAL A 30 0.59 13.88 0.70
N ASN A 31 1.07 13.96 -0.53
CA ASN A 31 2.11 14.89 -0.95
C ASN A 31 1.66 16.36 -0.80
N THR A 32 0.41 16.68 -1.08
CA THR A 32 -0.17 18.01 -0.86
C THR A 32 -0.22 18.32 0.64
N ALA A 33 -0.63 17.38 1.49
CA ALA A 33 -0.59 17.56 2.93
C ALA A 33 0.85 17.76 3.45
N LEU A 34 1.83 17.04 2.89
CA LEU A 34 3.25 17.19 3.22
C LEU A 34 3.81 18.54 2.74
N GLU A 35 3.47 19.01 1.54
CA GLU A 35 3.90 20.33 1.04
C GLU A 35 3.25 21.47 1.82
N LEU A 36 1.98 21.34 2.22
CA LEU A 36 1.32 22.28 3.13
C LEU A 36 2.04 22.33 4.49
N ALA A 37 2.40 21.18 5.07
CA ALA A 37 3.16 21.14 6.31
C ALA A 37 4.50 21.89 6.21
N LYS A 38 5.21 21.70 5.09
CA LYS A 38 6.49 22.38 4.79
C LYS A 38 6.34 23.89 4.66
N GLN A 39 5.31 24.37 3.94
CA GLN A 39 5.05 25.80 3.77
C GLN A 39 4.81 26.51 5.11
N HIS A 40 4.17 25.84 6.07
CA HIS A 40 3.79 26.44 7.35
C HIS A 40 4.81 26.25 8.49
N THR A 41 5.60 25.18 8.47
CA THR A 41 6.54 24.90 9.58
C THR A 41 7.96 25.38 9.30
N GLY A 42 8.31 25.68 8.05
CA GLY A 42 9.69 25.98 7.64
C GLY A 42 10.66 24.80 7.84
N ASP A 43 10.15 23.64 8.23
CA ASP A 43 10.94 22.50 8.66
C ASP A 43 11.42 21.71 7.43
N SER A 44 12.71 21.83 7.11
CA SER A 44 13.33 21.09 6.00
C SER A 44 13.57 19.62 6.33
N ALA A 45 13.25 19.17 7.55
CA ALA A 45 13.40 17.79 8.02
C ALA A 45 12.61 16.73 7.21
N HIS A 46 11.83 17.15 6.22
CA HIS A 46 11.15 16.30 5.24
C HIS A 46 12.05 15.87 4.06
N LEU A 47 13.25 16.45 3.94
CA LEU A 47 14.23 16.15 2.89
C LEU A 47 15.39 15.26 3.38
N THR A 48 15.52 15.08 4.70
CA THR A 48 16.57 14.28 5.29
C THR A 48 16.15 12.83 5.34
N THR A 49 16.88 12.00 4.60
CA THR A 49 16.85 10.56 4.78
C THR A 49 17.39 10.22 6.17
N ILE A 50 16.58 9.53 6.96
CA ILE A 50 16.94 9.02 8.28
C ILE A 50 17.45 7.60 8.08
N ALA A 51 18.68 7.34 8.55
CA ALA A 51 19.22 5.99 8.54
C ALA A 51 18.31 5.05 9.34
N GLY A 52 18.14 3.85 8.81
CA GLY A 52 17.29 2.82 9.39
C GLY A 52 17.83 1.46 8.99
N ASP A 53 17.52 0.46 9.81
CA ASP A 53 18.00 -0.91 9.66
C ASP A 53 16.83 -1.89 9.42
N VAL A 54 17.16 -3.18 9.35
CA VAL A 54 16.18 -4.26 9.25
C VAL A 54 16.17 -5.05 10.56
N TYR A 55 15.03 -5.04 11.23
CA TYR A 55 14.79 -5.72 12.49
C TYR A 55 13.87 -6.91 12.26
N CYS A 56 14.37 -8.11 12.51
CA CYS A 56 13.63 -9.35 12.32
C CYS A 56 13.68 -10.18 13.60
N HIS A 57 12.53 -10.33 14.24
CA HIS A 57 12.42 -10.93 15.57
C HIS A 57 11.66 -12.28 15.58
N ILE A 58 11.39 -12.87 14.42
CA ILE A 58 10.59 -14.09 14.31
C ILE A 58 11.19 -15.27 15.09
N SER A 59 12.48 -15.59 14.87
CA SER A 59 13.13 -16.72 15.55
C SER A 59 13.17 -16.53 17.07
N GLY A 60 13.52 -15.33 17.54
CA GLY A 60 13.54 -14.99 18.96
C GLY A 60 12.17 -15.10 19.63
N THR A 61 11.10 -14.74 18.92
CA THR A 61 9.73 -14.84 19.44
C THR A 61 9.19 -16.28 19.44
N LEU A 62 9.53 -17.09 18.43
CA LEU A 62 8.99 -18.45 18.29
C LEU A 62 9.81 -19.52 19.03
N GLY A 63 11.11 -19.29 19.21
CA GLY A 63 12.08 -20.29 19.62
C GLY A 63 12.46 -21.25 18.49
N ASP A 64 13.65 -21.84 18.58
CA ASP A 64 14.30 -22.62 17.51
C ASP A 64 13.42 -23.76 16.99
N THR A 65 12.77 -24.53 17.87
CA THR A 65 11.97 -25.69 17.46
C THR A 65 10.79 -25.28 16.56
N LYS A 66 10.03 -24.26 16.94
CA LYS A 66 8.89 -23.78 16.15
C LYS A 66 9.36 -23.09 14.87
N TYR A 67 10.41 -22.28 14.97
CA TYR A 67 11.00 -21.62 13.82
C TYR A 67 11.44 -22.63 12.75
N ASN A 68 12.18 -23.67 13.15
CA ASN A 68 12.66 -24.71 12.22
C ASN A 68 11.53 -25.52 11.57
N ALA A 69 10.40 -25.72 12.27
CA ALA A 69 9.21 -26.34 11.68
C ALA A 69 8.67 -25.51 10.51
N PHE A 70 8.53 -24.19 10.68
CA PHE A 70 8.12 -23.28 9.62
C PHE A 70 9.19 -23.07 8.53
N CYS A 71 10.47 -23.30 8.82
CA CYS A 71 11.49 -23.32 7.77
C CYS A 71 11.36 -24.56 6.87
N THR A 72 10.87 -25.68 7.41
CA THR A 72 10.86 -26.98 6.71
C THR A 72 9.55 -27.23 5.95
N ASP A 73 8.41 -26.95 6.57
CA ASP A 73 7.09 -27.15 5.98
C ASP A 73 6.21 -25.94 6.31
N CYS A 74 6.25 -24.92 5.44
CA CYS A 74 5.44 -23.72 5.56
C CYS A 74 4.65 -23.48 4.28
N THR A 75 3.39 -23.13 4.48
CA THR A 75 2.48 -22.65 3.44
C THR A 75 2.12 -21.21 3.75
N LEU A 76 2.40 -20.30 2.82
CA LEU A 76 1.86 -18.95 2.84
C LEU A 76 0.38 -19.02 2.42
N VAL A 77 -0.52 -18.84 3.38
CA VAL A 77 -1.97 -18.95 3.17
C VAL A 77 -2.52 -17.66 2.60
N THR A 78 -2.26 -16.55 3.29
CA THR A 78 -2.84 -15.24 2.96
C THR A 78 -1.79 -14.15 3.11
N ILE A 79 -1.71 -13.24 2.14
CA ILE A 79 -1.06 -11.94 2.30
C ILE A 79 -2.17 -10.93 2.61
N ASN A 80 -2.23 -10.42 3.84
CA ASN A 80 -3.14 -9.33 4.18
C ASN A 80 -2.40 -8.01 4.00
N TYR A 81 -2.82 -7.25 2.98
CA TYR A 81 -2.40 -5.88 2.78
C TYR A 81 -3.26 -4.97 3.63
N CYS A 82 -2.63 -4.25 4.54
CA CYS A 82 -3.29 -3.43 5.53
C CYS A 82 -2.83 -1.99 5.43
N GLU A 83 -3.69 -1.10 5.88
CA GLU A 83 -3.55 0.33 5.66
C GLU A 83 -4.12 1.10 6.85
N ARG A 84 -3.24 1.80 7.58
CA ARG A 84 -3.63 2.55 8.77
C ARG A 84 -4.11 3.96 8.43
N ALA A 85 -5.05 4.46 9.24
CA ALA A 85 -5.45 5.87 9.31
C ALA A 85 -6.12 6.49 8.06
N LEU A 86 -6.71 5.67 7.17
CA LEU A 86 -7.48 6.14 5.99
C LEU A 86 -8.52 7.21 6.36
N GLU A 87 -9.19 7.03 7.50
CA GLU A 87 -10.26 7.89 7.97
C GLU A 87 -9.81 9.32 8.30
N GLN A 88 -8.64 9.43 8.92
CA GLN A 88 -8.07 10.70 9.38
C GLN A 88 -7.50 11.47 8.19
N VAL A 89 -6.89 10.79 7.21
CA VAL A 89 -6.38 11.42 5.97
C VAL A 89 -7.51 11.95 5.07
N ALA A 90 -8.63 11.24 4.99
CA ALA A 90 -9.80 11.65 4.20
C ALA A 90 -10.42 12.95 4.73
N GLN A 91 -10.50 13.11 6.05
CA GLN A 91 -11.04 14.32 6.69
C GLN A 91 -10.17 15.55 6.44
N ILE A 92 -8.84 15.40 6.42
CA ILE A 92 -7.89 16.49 6.07
C ILE A 92 -8.09 16.94 4.63
N SER A 93 -8.31 16.01 3.70
CA SER A 93 -8.47 16.33 2.29
C SER A 93 -9.70 17.22 2.07
N VAL A 94 -10.79 16.92 2.76
CA VAL A 94 -12.03 17.70 2.70
C VAL A 94 -11.84 19.06 3.37
N GLN A 95 -11.19 19.13 4.53
CA GLN A 95 -10.98 20.38 5.27
C GLN A 95 -9.94 21.29 4.59
N GLY A 96 -8.79 20.75 4.18
CA GLY A 96 -7.71 21.50 3.52
C GLY A 96 -8.06 21.96 2.10
N LEU A 97 -8.91 21.23 1.37
CA LEU A 97 -9.47 21.71 0.10
C LEU A 97 -10.54 22.80 0.30
N GLN A 98 -11.28 22.78 1.41
CA GLN A 98 -12.26 23.81 1.75
C GLN A 98 -11.58 25.12 2.20
N ASP A 99 -10.49 25.01 2.95
CA ASP A 99 -9.75 26.16 3.48
C ASP A 99 -8.87 26.84 2.40
N ALA A 100 -8.33 26.08 1.43
CA ALA A 100 -7.57 26.64 0.31
C ALA A 100 -8.41 27.47 -0.68
N SER A 101 -9.74 27.31 -0.67
CA SER A 101 -10.68 28.11 -1.45
C SER A 101 -11.08 29.44 -0.79
N GLY A 102 -10.63 29.73 0.43
CA GLY A 102 -10.92 30.99 1.13
C GLY A 102 -9.75 31.40 2.02
N GLY A 103 -8.84 32.20 1.48
CA GLY A 103 -7.60 32.58 2.16
C GLY A 103 -7.83 33.13 3.57
N SER A 104 -7.24 32.47 4.56
CA SER A 104 -6.61 33.07 5.73
C SER A 104 -5.82 31.99 6.49
N ASP A 105 -4.83 32.43 7.25
CA ASP A 105 -3.77 31.63 7.84
C ASP A 105 -4.23 30.35 8.56
N VAL A 106 -3.53 29.24 8.30
CA VAL A 106 -3.71 27.97 9.00
C VAL A 106 -3.35 28.15 10.49
N SER A 107 -4.30 27.89 11.39
CA SER A 107 -4.13 28.06 12.84
C SER A 107 -3.06 27.14 13.43
N ALA A 108 -2.45 27.53 14.55
CA ALA A 108 -1.46 26.71 15.27
C ALA A 108 -2.00 25.32 15.68
N ALA A 109 -3.31 25.21 15.97
CA ALA A 109 -3.96 23.94 16.26
C ALA A 109 -4.03 23.02 15.01
N GLN A 110 -4.26 23.59 13.82
CA GLN A 110 -4.19 22.85 12.56
C GLN A 110 -2.75 22.40 12.25
N VAL A 111 -1.74 23.25 12.51
CA VAL A 111 -0.32 22.88 12.37
C VAL A 111 0.07 21.73 13.31
N GLN A 112 -0.35 21.77 14.57
CA GLN A 112 -0.09 20.69 15.52
C GLN A 112 -0.80 19.38 15.10
N LYS A 113 -2.04 19.48 14.62
CA LYS A 113 -2.76 18.34 14.05
C LYS A 113 -2.02 17.76 12.85
N ILE A 114 -1.50 18.60 11.95
CA ILE A 114 -0.69 18.17 10.79
C ILE A 114 0.59 17.46 11.25
N LYS A 115 1.25 17.95 12.32
CA LYS A 115 2.44 17.32 12.91
C LYS A 115 2.14 15.96 13.55
N GLU A 116 1.04 15.83 14.29
CA GLU A 116 0.61 14.54 14.87
C GLU A 116 0.19 13.56 13.77
N MET A 117 -0.46 14.06 12.72
CA MET A 117 -0.83 13.28 11.53
C MET A 117 0.39 12.90 10.67
N ARG A 118 1.52 13.61 10.74
CA ARG A 118 2.79 13.21 10.10
C ARG A 118 3.23 11.79 10.51
N GLY A 119 2.96 11.39 11.75
CA GLY A 119 3.20 10.02 12.23
C GLY A 119 2.14 8.99 11.81
N LEU A 120 1.00 9.46 11.27
CA LEU A 120 -0.15 8.65 10.85
C LEU A 120 -0.28 8.54 9.31
N ILE A 121 0.43 9.40 8.57
CA ILE A 121 0.37 9.46 7.12
C ILE A 121 1.08 8.23 6.52
N ASN A 122 0.31 7.42 5.79
CA ASN A 122 0.77 6.37 4.89
C ASN A 122 1.56 5.24 5.56
N HIS A 123 0.94 4.59 6.56
CA HIS A 123 1.53 3.40 7.17
C HIS A 123 0.83 2.14 6.67
N ASP A 124 1.17 1.79 5.43
CA ASP A 124 0.83 0.49 4.85
C ASP A 124 1.75 -0.57 5.46
N TYR A 125 1.18 -1.73 5.75
CA TYR A 125 1.90 -2.86 6.31
C TYR A 125 1.28 -4.18 5.86
N LEU A 126 2.00 -5.26 6.07
CA LEU A 126 1.56 -6.60 5.74
C LEU A 126 1.35 -7.43 7.00
N VAL A 127 0.30 -8.26 7.01
CA VAL A 127 0.17 -9.37 7.93
C VAL A 127 0.05 -10.66 7.11
N LEU A 128 1.07 -11.49 7.19
CA LEU A 128 1.11 -12.77 6.50
C LEU A 128 0.52 -13.85 7.39
N GLU A 129 -0.39 -14.66 6.85
CA GLU A 129 -0.90 -15.87 7.50
C GLU A 129 -0.15 -17.07 6.94
N LEU A 130 0.52 -17.80 7.83
CA LEU A 130 1.31 -18.99 7.52
C LEU A 130 0.75 -20.21 8.24
N GLU A 131 0.84 -21.37 7.60
CA GLU A 131 0.50 -22.67 8.19
C GLU A 131 1.68 -23.65 8.06
N SER A 132 1.87 -24.49 9.08
CA SER A 132 2.84 -25.59 9.07
C SER A 132 2.18 -26.91 9.47
N GLY A 133 2.46 -27.98 8.72
CA GLY A 133 2.01 -29.35 9.05
C GLY A 133 0.49 -29.54 9.21
N GLY A 134 -0.33 -28.62 8.69
CA GLY A 134 -1.80 -28.69 8.73
C GLY A 134 -2.47 -28.28 10.05
N ALA A 135 -1.75 -27.79 11.06
CA ALA A 135 -2.35 -27.45 12.37
C ALA A 135 -1.90 -26.13 13.00
N ALA A 136 -0.65 -25.69 12.81
CA ALA A 136 -0.14 -24.49 13.46
C ALA A 136 -0.26 -23.26 12.55
N LYS A 137 -1.03 -22.26 12.98
CA LYS A 137 -1.11 -20.95 12.34
C LYS A 137 -0.10 -19.98 12.95
N LEU A 138 0.58 -19.24 12.10
CA LEU A 138 1.49 -18.16 12.47
C LEU A 138 1.11 -16.91 11.69
N HIS A 139 1.08 -15.78 12.39
CA HIS A 139 0.93 -14.48 11.75
C HIS A 139 2.25 -13.72 11.84
N ILE A 140 2.69 -13.15 10.72
CA ILE A 140 3.89 -12.30 10.66
C ILE A 140 3.47 -10.90 10.27
N LEU A 141 3.78 -9.93 11.12
CA LEU A 141 3.69 -8.51 10.77
C LEU A 141 4.97 -8.07 10.08
N ALA A 142 4.81 -7.30 9.01
CA ALA A 142 5.91 -6.63 8.34
C ALA A 142 5.54 -5.17 8.06
N GLU A 143 6.21 -4.23 8.71
CA GLU A 143 5.94 -2.79 8.61
C GLU A 143 7.23 -1.97 8.55
N LYS A 144 7.24 -0.87 7.78
CA LYS A 144 8.37 0.07 7.75
C LYS A 144 8.03 1.31 8.58
N LEU A 145 8.76 1.52 9.67
CA LEU A 145 8.40 2.44 10.73
C LEU A 145 9.36 3.62 10.84
N THR A 146 8.78 4.72 11.28
CA THR A 146 9.42 5.96 11.75
C THR A 146 8.80 6.25 13.11
N GLY A 147 9.61 6.40 14.17
CA GLY A 147 9.09 6.81 15.50
C GLY A 147 8.85 5.69 16.53
N ARG A 148 9.31 4.45 16.29
CA ARG A 148 9.69 3.56 17.41
C ARG A 148 11.13 3.85 17.80
N ALA A 149 11.63 3.27 18.90
CA ALA A 149 13.04 3.39 19.33
C ALA A 149 14.07 3.06 18.22
N GLN A 150 13.61 2.47 17.10
CA GLN A 150 14.40 2.07 15.94
C GLN A 150 13.64 2.37 14.63
N VAL A 151 14.32 3.05 13.70
CA VAL A 151 13.81 3.39 12.36
C VAL A 151 14.16 2.29 11.37
N GLY A 152 13.23 1.88 10.51
CA GLY A 152 13.51 0.92 9.45
C GLY A 152 12.43 -0.12 9.23
N ILE A 153 12.80 -1.29 8.72
CA ILE A 153 11.89 -2.41 8.42
C ILE A 153 11.78 -3.30 9.66
N HIS A 154 10.57 -3.51 10.14
CA HIS A 154 10.27 -4.36 11.30
C HIS A 154 9.47 -5.57 10.85
N ILE A 155 9.96 -6.75 11.22
CA ILE A 155 9.37 -8.05 10.91
C ILE A 155 9.25 -8.85 12.20
N GLU A 156 8.02 -9.14 12.61
CA GLU A 156 7.75 -9.78 13.90
C GLU A 156 6.66 -10.86 13.79
N ALA A 157 6.80 -11.90 14.61
CA ALA A 157 5.76 -12.89 14.78
C ALA A 157 4.70 -12.37 15.77
N LEU A 158 3.43 -12.38 15.35
CA LEU A 158 2.30 -12.02 16.22
C LEU A 158 1.83 -13.27 16.96
N VAL A 159 2.08 -13.30 18.27
CA VAL A 159 1.72 -14.43 19.16
C VAL A 159 0.39 -14.22 19.87
N ASP A 160 -0.03 -12.97 20.08
CA ASP A 160 -1.28 -12.64 20.72
C ASP A 160 -2.40 -12.50 19.68
N LYS A 161 -3.48 -13.26 19.87
CA LYS A 161 -4.65 -13.22 19.01
C LYS A 161 -5.30 -11.83 19.00
N SER A 162 -5.32 -11.13 20.14
CA SER A 162 -5.90 -9.80 20.22
C SER A 162 -5.15 -8.78 19.35
N GLU A 163 -3.83 -8.90 19.26
CA GLU A 163 -2.99 -8.08 18.38
C GLU A 163 -3.24 -8.43 16.91
N VAL A 164 -3.37 -9.72 16.58
CA VAL A 164 -3.75 -10.15 15.22
C VAL A 164 -5.09 -9.55 14.82
N ASP A 165 -6.11 -9.66 15.68
CA ASP A 165 -7.45 -9.13 15.43
C ASP A 165 -7.43 -7.60 15.27
N TYR A 166 -6.65 -6.90 16.10
CA TYR A 166 -6.45 -5.46 15.98
C TYR A 166 -5.78 -5.07 14.66
N ARG A 167 -4.74 -5.81 14.23
CA ARG A 167 -4.01 -5.55 12.98
C ARG A 167 -4.77 -5.94 11.72
N LEU A 168 -5.78 -6.81 11.83
CA LEU A 168 -6.58 -7.34 10.72
C LEU A 168 -8.04 -6.86 10.70
N HIS A 169 -8.44 -5.95 11.59
CA HIS A 169 -9.81 -5.46 11.63
C HIS A 169 -10.25 -4.84 10.29
N GLU A 170 -11.55 -4.89 10.00
CA GLU A 170 -12.12 -4.50 8.69
C GLU A 170 -11.81 -3.05 8.29
N GLY A 171 -11.65 -2.15 9.27
CA GLY A 171 -11.31 -0.75 9.03
C GLY A 171 -9.89 -0.51 8.52
N VAL A 172 -9.01 -1.52 8.59
CA VAL A 172 -7.59 -1.41 8.21
C VAL A 172 -7.16 -2.45 7.19
N ARG A 173 -7.78 -3.64 7.16
CA ARG A 173 -7.45 -4.67 6.16
C ARG A 173 -8.03 -4.30 4.80
N LEU A 174 -7.16 -3.86 3.89
CA LEU A 174 -7.54 -3.42 2.56
C LEU A 174 -7.78 -4.59 1.60
N TYR A 175 -6.87 -5.56 1.59
CA TYR A 175 -6.93 -6.70 0.68
C TYR A 175 -6.33 -7.97 1.30
N ALA A 176 -7.14 -9.02 1.42
CA ALA A 176 -6.66 -10.38 1.70
C ALA A 176 -6.42 -11.14 0.38
N MET A 177 -5.15 -11.39 0.05
CA MET A 177 -4.74 -12.14 -1.14
C MET A 177 -4.46 -13.59 -0.76
N GLN A 178 -5.36 -14.49 -1.15
CA GLN A 178 -5.18 -15.92 -0.94
C GLN A 178 -4.03 -16.43 -1.83
N CYS A 179 -3.06 -17.10 -1.24
CA CYS A 179 -1.89 -17.67 -1.92
C CYS A 179 -1.92 -19.20 -1.85
N ARG A 180 -2.01 -19.76 -0.63
CA ARG A 180 -2.00 -21.21 -0.36
C ARG A 180 -0.84 -21.94 -1.05
N THR A 181 0.34 -21.34 -0.97
CA THR A 181 1.53 -21.85 -1.66
C THR A 181 2.61 -22.26 -0.66
N LYS A 182 3.24 -23.41 -0.88
CA LYS A 182 4.39 -23.83 -0.06
C LYS A 182 5.59 -22.93 -0.33
N ILE A 183 5.96 -22.13 0.66
CA ILE A 183 7.13 -21.23 0.64
C ILE A 183 7.77 -21.33 2.02
N GLY A 184 9.06 -21.67 2.06
CA GLY A 184 9.79 -21.75 3.32
C GLY A 184 9.86 -20.38 4.02
N LEU A 185 9.72 -20.37 5.34
CA LEU A 185 9.78 -19.14 6.14
C LEU A 185 11.06 -18.33 5.89
N SER A 186 12.20 -18.98 5.69
CA SER A 186 13.47 -18.32 5.37
C SER A 186 13.40 -17.49 4.09
N LYS A 187 12.69 -17.97 3.06
CA LYS A 187 12.50 -17.25 1.80
C LYS A 187 11.55 -16.06 1.97
N ILE A 188 10.51 -16.23 2.79
CA ILE A 188 9.58 -15.14 3.14
C ILE A 188 10.37 -14.02 3.86
N GLU A 189 11.19 -14.37 4.85
CA GLU A 189 12.04 -13.40 5.54
C GLU A 189 13.01 -12.70 4.59
N GLU A 190 13.68 -13.43 3.71
CA GLU A 190 14.57 -12.84 2.70
C GLU A 190 13.83 -11.78 1.89
N ILE A 191 12.65 -12.12 1.35
CA ILE A 191 11.83 -11.20 0.55
C ILE A 191 11.44 -9.96 1.36
N LEU A 192 10.98 -10.13 2.60
CA LEU A 192 10.57 -9.02 3.46
C LEU A 192 11.76 -8.11 3.81
N LYS A 193 12.93 -8.67 4.14
CA LYS A 193 14.12 -7.90 4.55
C LYS A 193 14.69 -7.01 3.43
N VAL A 194 14.55 -7.43 2.16
CA VAL A 194 15.20 -6.77 1.00
C VAL A 194 14.21 -6.16 0.00
N ALA A 195 12.93 -6.07 0.37
CA ALA A 195 11.89 -5.55 -0.52
C ALA A 195 12.22 -4.13 -1.01
N THR A 196 12.69 -3.28 -0.09
CA THR A 196 13.10 -1.89 -0.34
C THR A 196 14.26 -1.48 0.58
N ASP A 197 14.79 -0.28 0.34
CA ASP A 197 15.77 0.38 1.20
C ASP A 197 15.19 0.59 2.63
N PRO A 198 15.92 0.27 3.71
CA PRO A 198 15.43 0.42 5.08
C PRO A 198 15.42 1.87 5.58
N HIS A 199 16.19 2.77 4.98
CA HIS A 199 16.24 4.18 5.35
C HIS A 199 14.89 4.85 5.17
N TYR A 200 14.53 5.72 6.10
CA TYR A 200 13.24 6.39 6.10
C TYR A 200 13.37 7.81 5.54
N ASN A 201 12.59 8.11 4.52
CA ASN A 201 12.43 9.41 3.92
C ASN A 201 10.93 9.69 3.83
N LEU A 202 10.50 10.84 4.35
CA LEU A 202 9.09 11.22 4.32
C LEU A 202 8.63 11.68 2.92
N LYS A 203 9.56 12.16 2.09
CA LYS A 203 9.27 12.57 0.71
C LYS A 203 8.88 11.37 -0.17
N ASP A 204 9.54 10.25 0.06
CA ASP A 204 9.32 9.02 -0.68
C ASP A 204 8.30 8.21 0.12
N ASN A 205 7.27 7.65 -0.52
CA ASN A 205 6.14 7.03 0.17
C ASN A 205 6.52 5.64 0.74
N ASN A 206 7.46 5.63 1.67
CA ASN A 206 8.33 4.51 2.00
C ASN A 206 7.62 3.30 2.59
N CYS A 207 6.64 3.49 3.47
CA CYS A 207 5.90 2.37 4.06
C CYS A 207 5.07 1.64 2.99
N TRP A 208 4.46 2.40 2.09
CA TRP A 208 3.76 1.84 0.95
C TRP A 208 4.73 1.20 -0.03
N ASP A 209 5.78 1.89 -0.48
CA ASP A 209 6.72 1.33 -1.44
C ASP A 209 7.28 0.01 -0.91
N TYR A 210 7.55 -0.07 0.40
CA TYR A 210 7.86 -1.32 1.10
C TYR A 210 6.74 -2.36 1.00
N ALA A 211 5.54 -2.10 1.52
CA ALA A 211 4.43 -3.06 1.58
C ALA A 211 4.03 -3.56 0.17
N PHE A 212 4.02 -2.68 -0.82
CA PHE A 212 3.72 -3.00 -2.20
C PHE A 212 4.83 -3.82 -2.86
N ALA A 213 6.10 -3.42 -2.74
CA ALA A 213 7.21 -4.18 -3.29
C ALA A 213 7.32 -5.58 -2.65
N ALA A 214 7.16 -5.67 -1.33
CA ALA A 214 7.13 -6.93 -0.60
C ALA A 214 5.98 -7.83 -1.10
N THR A 215 4.77 -7.29 -1.22
CA THR A 215 3.61 -8.03 -1.75
C THR A 215 3.87 -8.56 -3.16
N ARG A 216 4.41 -7.73 -4.07
CA ARG A 216 4.71 -8.17 -5.44
C ARG A 216 5.75 -9.28 -5.48
N ARG A 217 6.81 -9.16 -4.67
CA ARG A 217 7.84 -10.19 -4.58
C ARG A 217 7.28 -11.50 -4.01
N LEU A 218 6.47 -11.43 -2.96
CA LEU A 218 5.79 -12.60 -2.39
C LEU A 218 4.87 -13.27 -3.42
N LEU A 219 4.04 -12.52 -4.14
CA LEU A 219 3.16 -13.08 -5.17
C LEU A 219 3.93 -13.72 -6.33
N ASN A 220 5.05 -13.13 -6.75
CA ASN A 220 5.91 -13.73 -7.77
C ASN A 220 6.56 -15.02 -7.27
N GLU A 221 7.01 -15.05 -6.00
CA GLU A 221 7.55 -16.27 -5.39
C GLU A 221 6.47 -17.36 -5.32
N CYS A 222 5.25 -17.01 -4.88
CA CYS A 222 4.11 -17.94 -4.91
C CYS A 222 3.89 -18.50 -6.33
N ALA A 223 3.85 -17.63 -7.35
CA ALA A 223 3.65 -18.07 -8.72
C ALA A 223 4.78 -19.02 -9.19
N ALA A 224 6.03 -18.70 -8.88
CA ALA A 224 7.19 -19.52 -9.24
C ALA A 224 7.11 -20.94 -8.64
N CYS A 225 6.59 -21.09 -7.42
CA CYS A 225 6.47 -22.39 -6.76
C CYS A 225 5.39 -23.32 -7.34
N VAL A 226 4.36 -22.81 -8.03
CA VAL A 226 3.26 -23.64 -8.57
C VAL A 226 3.46 -24.02 -10.05
N GLY A 227 4.38 -23.34 -10.74
CA GLY A 227 4.77 -23.64 -12.12
C GLY A 227 3.81 -23.05 -13.17
N PRO A 228 4.32 -22.64 -14.35
CA PRO A 228 3.62 -21.78 -15.32
C PRO A 228 2.40 -22.42 -15.99
N GLU A 229 2.31 -23.75 -15.97
CA GLU A 229 1.22 -24.49 -16.60
C GLU A 229 -0.03 -24.61 -15.71
N SER A 230 0.09 -24.28 -14.43
CA SER A 230 -1.04 -24.40 -13.49
C SER A 230 -2.04 -23.26 -13.63
N SER A 231 -3.33 -23.55 -13.42
CA SER A 231 -4.37 -22.52 -13.29
C SER A 231 -4.08 -21.56 -12.13
N GLU A 232 -3.44 -22.08 -11.10
CA GLU A 232 -3.05 -21.34 -9.91
C GLU A 232 -1.94 -20.33 -10.17
N TYR A 233 -0.95 -20.67 -11.02
CA TYR A 233 0.02 -19.70 -11.52
C TYR A 233 -0.65 -18.53 -12.22
N ASN A 234 -1.60 -18.80 -13.13
CA ASN A 234 -2.31 -17.74 -13.83
C ASN A 234 -3.11 -16.85 -12.86
N ARG A 235 -3.72 -17.43 -11.82
CA ARG A 235 -4.42 -16.69 -10.77
C ARG A 235 -3.47 -15.79 -9.98
N LEU A 236 -2.36 -16.32 -9.48
CA LEU A 236 -1.34 -15.58 -8.73
C LEU A 236 -0.72 -14.47 -9.59
N LYS A 237 -0.42 -14.78 -10.85
CA LYS A 237 0.11 -13.83 -11.82
C LYS A 237 -0.87 -12.70 -12.13
N GLN A 238 -2.15 -13.02 -12.30
CA GLN A 238 -3.20 -12.01 -12.47
C GLN A 238 -3.33 -11.11 -11.24
N MET A 239 -3.27 -11.66 -10.02
CA MET A 239 -3.25 -10.86 -8.80
C MET A 239 -2.03 -9.95 -8.73
N HIS A 240 -0.84 -10.46 -9.08
CA HIS A 240 0.37 -9.65 -9.15
C HIS A 240 0.24 -8.50 -10.15
N ASP A 241 -0.21 -8.80 -11.38
CA ASP A 241 -0.28 -7.82 -12.47
C ASP A 241 -1.41 -6.78 -12.24
N SER A 242 -2.47 -7.16 -11.52
CA SER A 242 -3.60 -6.29 -11.18
C SER A 242 -3.44 -5.58 -9.82
N LEU A 243 -2.38 -5.91 -9.05
CA LEU A 243 -2.25 -5.55 -7.64
C LEU A 243 -2.46 -4.07 -7.39
N GLU A 244 -1.75 -3.21 -8.12
CA GLU A 244 -1.89 -1.75 -7.97
C GLU A 244 -3.33 -1.34 -8.24
N GLY A 245 -3.92 -1.74 -9.37
CA GLY A 245 -5.31 -1.43 -9.70
C GLY A 245 -6.32 -1.89 -8.66
N ASP A 246 -6.11 -3.07 -8.05
CA ASP A 246 -6.97 -3.60 -6.99
C ASP A 246 -6.84 -2.84 -5.69
N LEU A 247 -5.62 -2.55 -5.24
CA LEU A 247 -5.37 -1.73 -4.06
C LEU A 247 -5.97 -0.32 -4.25
N ASN A 248 -5.81 0.27 -5.44
CA ASN A 248 -6.43 1.56 -5.80
C ASN A 248 -7.94 1.51 -5.58
N ARG A 249 -8.64 0.56 -6.22
CA ARG A 249 -10.10 0.45 -6.16
C ARG A 249 -10.59 0.23 -4.74
N LYS A 250 -9.92 -0.65 -3.99
CA LYS A 250 -10.28 -0.98 -2.61
C LYS A 250 -10.08 0.21 -1.68
N SER A 251 -8.97 0.95 -1.86
CA SER A 251 -8.66 2.12 -1.03
C SER A 251 -9.69 3.22 -1.23
N ILE A 252 -10.03 3.56 -2.47
CA ILE A 252 -11.09 4.53 -2.77
C ILE A 252 -12.42 4.12 -2.13
N LYS A 253 -12.80 2.83 -2.26
CA LYS A 253 -14.05 2.32 -1.70
C LYS A 253 -14.07 2.45 -0.18
N ALA A 254 -12.95 2.13 0.49
CA ALA A 254 -12.82 2.30 1.93
C ALA A 254 -12.91 3.78 2.33
N THR A 255 -12.25 4.68 1.58
CA THR A 255 -12.26 6.13 1.86
C THR A 255 -13.67 6.69 1.77
N LEU A 256 -14.42 6.29 0.74
CA LEU A 256 -15.81 6.72 0.55
C LEU A 256 -16.73 6.18 1.65
N LYS A 257 -16.51 4.95 2.13
CA LYS A 257 -17.30 4.32 3.20
C LYS A 257 -17.19 5.10 4.49
N THR A 258 -15.98 5.56 4.80
CA THR A 258 -15.71 6.38 5.97
C THR A 258 -16.20 7.81 5.81
N ALA A 259 -15.88 8.47 4.68
CA ALA A 259 -16.20 9.89 4.50
C ALA A 259 -17.71 10.18 4.40
N TYR A 260 -18.51 9.19 4.01
CA TYR A 260 -19.95 9.34 3.82
C TYR A 260 -20.72 8.14 4.39
N PRO A 261 -21.27 8.23 5.62
CA PRO A 261 -22.10 7.18 6.18
C PRO A 261 -23.36 6.89 5.32
N PRO A 262 -24.02 5.72 5.50
CA PRO A 262 -24.95 5.11 4.53
C PRO A 262 -26.14 5.97 4.06
N LEU A 263 -26.50 7.03 4.77
CA LEU A 263 -27.62 7.93 4.41
C LEU A 263 -27.33 8.84 3.20
N ARG A 264 -26.07 8.95 2.72
CA ARG A 264 -25.71 9.76 1.52
C ARG A 264 -25.23 8.94 0.32
N TYR A 265 -25.14 7.62 0.45
CA TYR A 265 -24.52 6.73 -0.54
C TYR A 265 -25.29 6.62 -1.87
N ALA A 266 -26.61 6.82 -1.87
CA ALA A 266 -27.44 6.59 -3.05
C ALA A 266 -27.34 7.68 -4.13
N ARG A 267 -26.85 8.90 -3.80
CA ARG A 267 -26.87 10.04 -4.73
C ARG A 267 -25.51 10.36 -5.38
N TRP A 268 -24.39 9.99 -4.76
CA TRP A 268 -23.05 10.40 -5.20
C TRP A 268 -22.30 9.38 -6.06
N THR A 269 -22.65 8.09 -5.99
CA THR A 269 -22.11 7.06 -6.88
C THR A 269 -22.39 7.37 -8.35
N CYS A 270 -23.49 8.06 -8.67
CA CYS A 270 -23.79 8.53 -10.03
C CYS A 270 -23.02 9.80 -10.44
N VAL A 271 -22.61 10.66 -9.50
CA VAL A 271 -21.97 11.94 -9.81
C VAL A 271 -20.47 11.76 -10.04
N LEU A 272 -19.77 11.05 -9.15
CA LEU A 272 -18.32 10.81 -9.28
C LEU A 272 -17.96 9.87 -10.44
N TRP A 273 -18.84 8.94 -10.81
CA TRP A 273 -18.64 8.11 -12.02
C TRP A 273 -18.83 8.91 -13.32
N ARG A 274 -19.64 9.98 -13.31
CA ARG A 274 -19.81 10.87 -14.48
C ARG A 274 -18.62 11.82 -14.64
N THR A 275 -18.06 12.37 -13.56
CA THR A 275 -16.87 13.23 -13.63
C THR A 275 -15.59 12.49 -14.03
N PHE A 276 -15.47 11.20 -13.70
CA PHE A 276 -14.34 10.38 -14.15
C PHE A 276 -14.43 9.90 -15.60
N LYS A 277 -15.62 9.89 -16.22
CA LYS A 277 -15.80 9.59 -17.65
C LYS A 277 -15.65 10.82 -18.56
N SER A 278 -15.67 12.04 -18.02
CA SER A 278 -15.70 13.27 -18.83
C SER A 278 -14.32 13.86 -19.17
N VAL A 279 -13.21 13.21 -18.79
CA VAL A 279 -11.87 13.69 -19.15
C VAL A 279 -11.33 12.88 -20.34
N THR A 280 -12.00 12.98 -21.49
CA THR A 280 -11.37 12.92 -22.82
C THR A 280 -12.35 13.37 -23.90
N CYS A 281 -11.87 14.28 -24.77
CA CYS A 281 -12.49 14.87 -25.98
C CYS A 281 -13.57 15.93 -25.74
N ARG A 282 -13.54 17.12 -26.36
CA ARG A 282 -12.62 17.76 -27.30
C ARG A 282 -13.07 19.23 -27.36
N SER A 283 -12.15 20.18 -27.22
CA SER A 283 -12.33 21.52 -27.77
C SER A 283 -12.16 21.41 -29.29
N TYR A 284 -13.20 21.71 -30.05
CA TYR A 284 -13.10 22.14 -31.45
C TYR A 284 -14.26 23.10 -31.71
N LEU A 285 -13.86 24.37 -31.92
CA LEU A 285 -14.55 25.50 -32.56
C LEU A 285 -16.01 25.75 -32.16
#